data_AF-A0AAD2FDB4-F1
#
_entry.id   AF-A0AAD2FDB4-F1
#
_cell.length_a   1.000
_cell.length_b   1.000
_cell.length_c   1.000
_cell.angle_alpha   90.00
_cell.angle_beta   90.00
_cell.angle_gamma   90.00
#
_symmetry.space_group_name_H-M   'P 1'
#
loop_
_entity.id
_entity.type
_entity.pdbx_description
1 polymer ?
#
loop_
_entity_poly.entity_id
_entity_poly.type
_entity_poly.pdbx_seq_one_letter_code
_entity_poly.pdbx_strand_id
1 'polypeptide(L)'
;MEGIGRVFKFKKGKNEPPESYLGARLRKKSLDGVDMWTMSSYDYVVAAVKNVNKMLQGNTEWKLPKNVPTPMTSARWNMAAGVVDVSWIPEMLNLADCLTKQLTLEKRGCLY
;
A
#
# COMPACT_ATOMS: atom_id res chain seq x y z
N MET A 1 -11.45 31.74 8.70
CA MET A 1 -10.24 31.02 8.25
C MET A 1 -9.36 30.54 9.43
N GLU A 2 -9.89 30.44 10.65
CA GLU A 2 -9.08 30.23 11.87
C GLU A 2 -8.81 28.76 12.23
N GLY A 3 -9.55 27.80 11.65
CA GLY A 3 -9.43 26.38 12.00
C GLY A 3 -8.20 25.69 11.38
N ILE A 4 -7.97 25.89 10.08
CA ILE A 4 -6.92 25.17 9.34
C ILE A 4 -5.53 25.69 9.72
N GLY A 5 -5.40 26.99 10.01
CA GLY A 5 -4.12 27.62 10.37
C GLY A 5 -3.57 27.24 11.75
N ARG A 6 -4.43 26.71 12.65
CA ARG A 6 -3.99 26.12 13.93
C ARG A 6 -3.27 24.80 13.74
N VAL A 7 -3.70 24.00 12.76
CA VAL A 7 -3.19 22.65 12.52
C VAL A 7 -2.07 22.65 11.49
N PHE A 8 -2.20 23.49 10.46
CA PHE A 8 -1.25 23.59 9.36
C PHE A 8 -0.57 24.95 9.36
N LYS A 9 0.75 24.95 9.45
CA LYS A 9 1.57 26.16 9.31
C LYS A 9 1.54 26.62 7.86
N PHE A 10 0.74 27.64 7.57
CA PHE A 10 0.75 28.27 6.25
C PHE A 10 2.07 29.01 6.03
N LYS A 11 2.66 28.82 4.84
CA LYS A 11 3.74 29.68 4.37
C LYS A 11 3.12 31.05 4.10
N LYS A 12 3.64 32.10 4.74
CA LYS A 12 3.10 33.48 4.76
C LYS A 12 3.10 34.16 3.37
N GLY A 13 2.39 33.61 2.39
CA GLY A 13 2.30 34.12 1.02
C GLY A 13 3.55 33.91 0.16
N LYS A 14 4.51 33.06 0.58
CA LYS A 14 5.71 32.75 -0.20
C LYS A 14 5.52 31.46 -1.01
N ASN A 15 5.63 31.58 -2.34
CA ASN A 15 5.60 30.45 -3.29
C ASN A 15 6.96 29.75 -3.36
N GLU A 16 7.38 29.19 -2.23
CA GLU A 16 8.61 28.38 -2.17
C GLU A 16 8.35 26.97 -2.69
N PRO A 17 9.39 26.28 -3.22
CA PRO A 17 9.30 24.88 -3.58
C PRO A 17 8.72 24.03 -2.43
N PRO A 18 7.84 23.07 -2.74
CA PRO A 18 7.21 22.25 -1.71
C PRO A 18 8.24 21.28 -1.12
N GLU A 19 8.42 21.34 0.20
CA GLU A 19 9.39 20.50 0.93
C GLU A 19 8.79 19.15 1.34
N SER A 20 7.48 19.14 1.63
CA SER A 20 6.76 17.95 2.04
C SER A 20 5.32 17.94 1.52
N TYR A 21 4.79 16.74 1.33
CA TYR A 21 3.42 16.49 0.92
C TYR A 21 2.79 15.47 1.88
N LEU A 22 1.71 15.89 2.58
CA LEU A 22 0.99 15.07 3.57
C LEU A 22 1.90 14.42 4.63
N GLY A 23 3.02 15.08 4.97
CA GLY A 23 4.02 14.61 5.93
C GLY A 23 5.17 13.80 5.33
N ALA A 24 5.12 13.45 4.04
CA ALA A 24 6.22 12.81 3.32
C ALA A 24 7.14 13.87 2.70
N ARG A 25 8.46 13.66 2.74
CA ARG A 25 9.43 14.58 2.11
C ARG A 25 9.41 14.43 0.59
N LEU A 26 9.34 15.57 -0.11
CA LEU A 26 9.46 15.63 -1.56
C LEU A 26 10.92 15.75 -1.97
N ARG A 27 11.29 15.11 -3.08
CA ARG A 27 12.59 15.22 -3.72
C ARG A 27 12.40 15.58 -5.17
N LYS A 28 13.17 16.54 -5.67
CA LYS A 28 13.19 16.87 -7.09
C LYS A 28 14.05 15.84 -7.82
N LYS A 29 13.53 15.22 -8.86
CA LYS A 29 14.27 14.29 -9.73
C LYS A 29 14.05 14.72 -11.17
N SER A 30 15.12 14.77 -11.96
CA SER A 30 15.03 14.97 -13.40
C SER A 30 14.99 13.60 -14.08
N LEU A 31 13.98 13.36 -14.91
CA LEU A 31 13.85 12.16 -15.73
C LEU A 31 13.58 12.61 -17.17
N ASP A 32 14.40 12.15 -18.12
CA ASP A 32 14.29 12.48 -19.55
C ASP A 32 14.20 13.99 -19.84
N GLY A 33 14.95 14.79 -19.07
CA GLY A 33 14.99 16.25 -19.21
C GLY A 33 13.80 16.98 -18.58
N VAL A 34 12.86 16.25 -17.95
CA VAL A 34 11.71 16.82 -17.25
C VAL A 34 11.94 16.75 -15.75
N ASP A 35 11.83 17.91 -15.10
CA ASP A 35 11.95 18.06 -13.66
C ASP A 35 10.62 17.69 -12.97
N MET A 36 10.68 16.67 -12.10
CA MET A 36 9.51 16.12 -11.40
C MET A 36 9.72 16.11 -9.89
N TRP A 37 8.62 16.27 -9.14
CA TRP A 37 8.60 16.00 -7.70
C TRP A 37 8.30 14.54 -7.44
N THR A 38 9.12 13.90 -6.62
CA THR A 38 9.02 12.48 -6.29
C THR A 38 9.01 12.30 -4.77
N MET A 39 8.40 11.22 -4.30
CA MET A 39 8.45 10.79 -2.91
C MET A 39 8.59 9.27 -2.84
N SER A 40 9.17 8.77 -1.75
CA SER A 40 9.16 7.33 -1.47
C SER A 40 7.78 6.90 -1.01
N SER A 41 7.24 5.84 -1.61
CA SER A 41 5.96 5.23 -1.20
C SER A 41 6.00 4.80 0.28
N TYR A 42 7.13 4.28 0.73
CA TYR A 42 7.36 3.90 2.13
C TYR A 42 7.23 5.11 3.07
N ASP A 43 7.95 6.21 2.77
CA ASP A 43 7.94 7.41 3.60
C ASP A 43 6.53 8.01 3.71
N TYR A 44 5.77 7.95 2.61
CA TYR A 44 4.38 8.40 2.57
C TYR A 44 3.46 7.58 3.48
N VAL A 45 3.51 6.26 3.38
CA VAL A 45 2.68 5.38 4.23
C VAL A 45 3.03 5.55 5.71
N VAL A 46 4.33 5.63 6.03
CA VAL A 46 4.78 5.86 7.42
C VAL A 46 4.27 7.20 7.97
N ALA A 47 4.34 8.28 7.18
CA ALA A 47 3.81 9.58 7.59
C ALA A 47 2.29 9.56 7.79
N ALA A 48 1.55 8.91 6.89
CA ALA A 48 0.09 8.78 6.98
C ALA A 48 -0.33 8.03 8.26
N VAL A 49 0.30 6.89 8.55
CA VAL A 49 0.02 6.10 9.77
C VAL A 49 0.31 6.92 11.03
N LYS A 50 1.44 7.65 11.07
CA LYS A 50 1.78 8.52 12.20
C LYS A 50 0.76 9.62 12.42
N ASN A 51 0.31 10.27 11.34
CA ASN A 51 -0.69 11.33 11.41
C ASN A 51 -2.04 10.81 11.93
N VAL A 52 -2.49 9.64 11.44
CA VAL A 52 -3.72 8.99 11.90
C VAL A 52 -3.61 8.61 13.38
N ASN A 53 -2.52 7.96 13.79
CA ASN A 53 -2.31 7.61 15.20
C ASN A 53 -2.32 8.83 16.12
N LYS A 54 -1.69 9.94 15.70
CA LYS A 54 -1.72 11.19 16.45
C LYS A 54 -3.13 11.77 16.57
N MET A 55 -3.92 11.69 15.51
CA MET A 55 -5.32 12.15 15.52
C MET A 55 -6.17 11.29 16.48
N LEU A 56 -6.01 9.97 16.43
CA LEU A 56 -6.74 9.03 17.29
C LEU A 56 -6.38 9.18 18.77
N GLN A 57 -5.13 9.49 19.10
CA GLN A 57 -4.71 9.75 20.49
C GLN A 57 -5.44 10.96 21.11
N GLY A 58 -5.78 11.96 20.30
CA GLY A 58 -6.48 13.16 20.76
C GLY A 58 -8.00 13.04 20.77
N ASN A 59 -8.57 11.97 20.21
CA ASN A 59 -10.00 11.87 19.94
C ASN A 59 -10.57 10.56 20.47
N THR A 60 -11.26 10.62 21.62
CA THR A 60 -11.74 9.41 22.33
C THR A 60 -12.87 8.68 21.58
N GLU A 61 -13.55 9.38 20.68
CA GLU A 61 -14.67 8.87 19.87
C GLU A 61 -14.21 7.98 18.71
N TRP A 62 -13.00 8.22 18.18
CA TRP A 62 -12.50 7.52 17.00
C TRP A 62 -11.47 6.49 17.45
N LYS A 63 -11.84 5.20 17.37
CA LYS A 63 -10.94 4.08 17.68
C LYS A 63 -10.79 3.19 16.46
N LEU A 64 -9.58 2.69 16.22
CA LEU A 64 -9.38 1.68 15.20
C LEU A 64 -10.13 0.40 15.58
N PRO A 65 -10.78 -0.28 14.62
CA PRO A 65 -11.41 -1.56 14.88
C PRO A 65 -10.34 -2.56 15.34
N LYS A 66 -10.59 -3.20 16.49
CA LYS A 66 -9.66 -4.18 17.09
C LYS A 66 -9.52 -5.44 16.22
N ASN A 67 -10.57 -5.79 15.49
CA ASN A 67 -10.61 -6.92 14.57
C ASN A 67 -10.97 -6.39 13.19
N VAL A 68 -10.06 -6.53 12.23
CA VAL A 68 -10.34 -6.30 10.82
C VAL A 68 -10.65 -7.65 10.21
N PRO A 69 -11.87 -7.90 9.69
CA PRO A 69 -12.17 -9.14 9.01
C PRO A 69 -11.21 -9.30 7.84
N THR A 70 -10.58 -10.46 7.73
CA THR A 70 -9.72 -10.74 6.58
C THR A 70 -10.56 -10.64 5.30
N PRO A 71 -9.99 -10.15 4.18
CA PRO A 71 -10.73 -10.08 2.92
C PRO A 71 -11.20 -11.47 2.41
N MET A 72 -10.70 -12.56 2.99
CA MET A 72 -11.13 -13.95 2.75
C MET A 72 -12.24 -14.43 3.71
N THR A 73 -13.15 -13.56 4.16
CA THR A 73 -14.25 -13.94 5.06
C THR A 73 -15.18 -15.01 4.48
N SER A 74 -15.32 -15.07 3.15
CA SER A 74 -16.20 -16.02 2.46
C SER A 74 -15.56 -17.38 2.18
N ALA A 75 -14.23 -17.51 2.24
CA ALA A 75 -13.53 -18.74 1.85
C ALA A 75 -14.00 -19.94 2.69
N ARG A 76 -14.12 -19.77 4.01
CA ARG A 76 -14.59 -20.83 4.91
C ARG A 76 -16.03 -21.26 4.61
N TRP A 77 -16.93 -20.30 4.36
CA TRP A 77 -18.32 -20.57 4.06
C TRP A 77 -18.49 -21.22 2.69
N ASN A 78 -17.73 -20.78 1.69
CA ASN A 78 -17.76 -21.34 0.34
C ASN A 78 -17.22 -22.77 0.30
N MET A 79 -16.22 -23.11 1.12
CA MET A 79 -15.75 -24.50 1.30
C MET A 79 -16.83 -25.38 1.93
N ALA A 80 -17.49 -24.90 3.00
CA ALA A 80 -18.55 -25.66 3.66
C ALA A 80 -19.83 -25.80 2.82
N ALA A 81 -20.12 -24.81 1.97
CA ALA A 81 -21.24 -24.80 1.04
C ALA A 81 -20.94 -25.55 -0.28
N GLY A 82 -19.73 -26.10 -0.46
CA GLY A 82 -19.34 -26.82 -1.68
C GLY A 82 -19.19 -25.94 -2.92
N VAL A 83 -19.09 -24.61 -2.75
CA VAL A 83 -18.89 -23.65 -3.86
C VAL A 83 -17.44 -23.68 -4.35
N VAL A 84 -16.50 -24.02 -3.48
CA VAL A 84 -15.08 -24.23 -3.82
C VAL A 84 -14.78 -25.70 -3.63
N ASP A 85 -14.49 -26.39 -4.73
CA ASP A 85 -13.99 -27.76 -4.72
C ASP A 85 -12.46 -27.75 -4.77
N VAL A 86 -11.82 -28.46 -3.85
CA VAL A 86 -10.36 -28.59 -3.78
C VAL A 86 -10.00 -29.95 -4.33
N SER A 87 -9.51 -29.96 -5.56
CA SER A 87 -8.97 -31.15 -6.21
C SER A 87 -7.46 -31.07 -6.31
N TRP A 88 -6.84 -32.25 -6.34
CA TRP A 88 -5.42 -32.35 -6.68
C TRP A 88 -5.25 -32.10 -8.18
N ILE A 89 -4.36 -31.18 -8.53
CA ILE A 89 -3.98 -30.89 -9.92
C ILE A 89 -2.51 -31.31 -10.08
N PRO A 90 -2.18 -32.17 -11.06
CA PRO A 90 -0.79 -32.49 -11.36
C PRO A 90 0.03 -31.22 -11.66
N GLU A 91 1.30 -31.18 -11.24
CA GLU A 91 2.16 -29.99 -11.38
C GLU A 91 2.17 -29.42 -12.81
N MET A 92 2.20 -30.29 -13.82
CA MET A 92 2.24 -29.91 -15.23
C MET A 92 0.97 -29.16 -15.73
N LEU A 93 -0.14 -29.26 -15.00
CA LEU A 93 -1.41 -28.60 -15.32
C LEU A 93 -1.76 -27.47 -14.33
N ASN A 94 -0.93 -27.26 -13.30
CA ASN A 94 -1.15 -26.25 -12.29
C ASN A 94 -0.51 -24.92 -12.70
N LEU A 95 -1.28 -24.07 -13.39
CA LEU A 95 -0.82 -22.74 -13.81
C LEU A 95 -0.31 -21.88 -12.63
N ALA A 96 -0.93 -22.01 -11.45
CA ALA A 96 -0.50 -21.27 -10.27
C ALA A 96 0.92 -21.68 -9.84
N ASP A 97 1.25 -22.96 -9.99
CA ASP A 97 2.59 -23.50 -9.72
C ASP A 97 3.63 -22.97 -10.72
N CYS A 98 3.28 -22.78 -12.00
CA CYS A 98 4.14 -22.07 -12.96
C CYS A 98 4.41 -20.60 -12.58
N LEU A 99 3.45 -19.93 -11.92
CA LEU A 99 3.57 -18.52 -11.54
C LEU A 99 4.33 -18.34 -10.23
N THR A 100 4.17 -19.25 -9.26
CA THR A 100 4.90 -19.20 -7.98
C THR A 100 6.30 -19.78 -8.11
N LYS A 101 6.47 -20.84 -8.90
CA LYS A 101 7.79 -21.31 -9.35
C LYS A 101 8.29 -20.39 -10.47
N GLN A 102 8.40 -19.07 -10.25
CA GLN A 102 9.30 -18.24 -11.05
C GLN A 102 10.73 -18.74 -10.83
N LEU A 103 11.04 -19.83 -11.51
CA LEU A 103 12.31 -20.51 -11.47
C LEU A 103 13.32 -19.57 -12.10
N THR A 104 14.40 -19.38 -11.35
CA THR A 104 15.68 -18.88 -11.85
C THR A 104 15.99 -19.49 -13.23
N LEU A 105 16.65 -18.70 -14.09
CA LEU A 105 16.87 -18.96 -15.52
C LEU A 105 17.33 -20.38 -15.88
N GLU A 106 17.97 -21.11 -14.96
CA GLU A 106 18.50 -22.46 -15.14
C GLU A 106 17.45 -23.53 -15.48
N LYS A 107 16.19 -23.42 -15.02
CA LYS A 107 15.18 -24.46 -15.28
C LYS A 107 14.40 -24.28 -16.60
N ARG A 108 14.77 -23.31 -17.45
CA ARG A 108 14.14 -23.11 -18.78
C ARG A 108 14.65 -24.07 -19.86
N GLY A 109 15.70 -24.85 -19.60
CA GLY A 109 16.34 -25.72 -20.59
C GLY A 109 15.64 -27.04 -20.92
N CYS A 110 14.57 -27.42 -20.19
CA CYS A 110 13.87 -28.70 -20.40
C CYS A 110 12.50 -28.57 -21.08
N LEU A 111 12.15 -27.40 -21.63
CA LEU A 111 10.90 -27.16 -22.36
C LEU A 111 11.11 -26.97 -23.88
N TYR A 112 12.19 -27.51 -24.43
CA TYR A 112 12.37 -27.74 -25.87
C TYR A 112 12.80 -29.19 -26.12
#